data_AF-A0ABD0PR34-F1
#
_entry.id   AF-A0ABD0PR34-F1
#
_cell.length_a   1.000
_cell.length_b   1.000
_cell.length_c   1.000
_cell.angle_alpha   90.00
_cell.angle_beta   90.00
_cell.angle_gamma   90.00
#
_symmetry.space_group_name_H-M   'P 1'
#
loop_
_entity.id
_entity.type
_entity.pdbx_description
1 polymer ?
#
loop_
_entity_poly.entity_id
_entity_poly.type
_entity_poly.pdbx_seq_one_letter_code
_entity_poly.pdbx_strand_id
1 'polypeptide(L)'
;DHSESAVGVAATMAHEMGHNFGMSHDSPGCCLAQPEDGGCIMAAATGDPFPRVFNSCNQKELKRYLSSGGGKCLFNPPNTRVMYGGQRCGNGYLEEGE
;
A
#
# COMPACT_ATOMS: atom_id res chain seq x y z
N ASP A 1 18.89 10.30 -0.55
CA ASP A 1 17.85 9.51 -1.21
C ASP A 1 16.67 9.26 -0.27
N HIS A 2 16.21 10.32 0.41
CA HIS A 2 15.00 10.25 1.22
C HIS A 2 14.27 11.58 1.02
N SER A 3 12.96 11.50 0.76
CA SER A 3 12.10 12.67 0.66
C SER A 3 11.82 13.21 2.07
N GLU A 4 12.00 14.50 2.29
CA GLU A 4 11.57 15.20 3.53
C GLU A 4 10.02 15.20 3.68
N SER A 5 9.29 14.94 2.59
CA SER A 5 7.84 14.79 2.63
C SER A 5 7.44 13.42 3.16
N ALA A 6 6.69 13.41 4.27
CA ALA A 6 6.10 12.21 4.86
C ALA A 6 5.22 11.42 3.87
N VAL A 7 4.57 12.11 2.93
CA VAL A 7 3.75 11.44 1.88
C VAL A 7 4.67 10.69 0.90
N GLY A 8 5.81 11.27 0.54
CA GLY A 8 6.80 10.59 -0.30
C GLY A 8 7.36 9.35 0.38
N VAL A 9 7.72 9.46 1.66
CA VAL A 9 8.18 8.30 2.46
C VAL A 9 7.09 7.23 2.56
N ALA A 10 5.83 7.62 2.78
CA ALA A 10 4.71 6.69 2.79
C ALA A 10 4.50 5.97 1.45
N ALA A 11 4.65 6.69 0.33
CA ALA A 11 4.56 6.11 -1.01
C ALA A 11 5.68 5.08 -1.26
N THR A 12 6.93 5.40 -0.88
CA THR A 12 8.05 4.46 -0.95
C THR A 12 7.82 3.24 -0.06
N MET A 13 7.38 3.43 1.19
CA MET A 13 7.05 2.30 2.08
C MET A 13 5.95 1.41 1.48
N ALA A 14 4.90 2.00 0.88
CA ALA A 14 3.84 1.26 0.22
C ALA A 14 4.35 0.49 -1.01
N HIS A 15 5.28 1.06 -1.80
CA HIS A 15 5.91 0.42 -2.96
C HIS A 15 6.67 -0.85 -2.54
N GLU A 16 7.59 -0.71 -1.58
CA GLU A 16 8.41 -1.84 -1.12
C GLU A 16 7.57 -2.91 -0.39
N MET A 17 6.54 -2.50 0.35
CA MET A 17 5.55 -3.43 0.91
C MET A 17 4.76 -4.16 -0.20
N GLY A 18 4.47 -3.50 -1.32
CA GLY A 18 3.88 -4.12 -2.50
C GLY A 18 4.75 -5.25 -3.06
N HIS A 19 6.06 -5.04 -3.15
CA HIS A 19 7.01 -6.09 -3.53
C HIS A 19 7.01 -7.27 -2.55
N ASN A 20 6.93 -7.02 -1.24
CA ASN A 20 6.77 -8.10 -0.24
C ASN A 20 5.48 -8.91 -0.44
N PHE A 21 4.46 -8.33 -1.07
CA PHE A 21 3.21 -9.00 -1.43
C PHE A 21 3.18 -9.54 -2.87
N GLY A 22 4.36 -9.68 -3.50
CA GLY A 22 4.50 -10.27 -4.82
C GLY A 22 4.01 -9.40 -5.97
N MET A 23 3.84 -8.09 -5.74
CA MET A 23 3.52 -7.14 -6.82
C MET A 23 4.78 -6.82 -7.64
N SER A 24 4.61 -6.76 -8.95
CA SER A 24 5.64 -6.29 -9.88
C SER A 24 5.47 -4.80 -10.17
N HIS A 25 6.46 -4.17 -10.80
CA HIS A 25 6.26 -2.84 -11.37
C HIS A 25 5.15 -2.84 -12.42
N ASP A 26 4.49 -1.71 -12.57
CA ASP A 26 3.37 -1.54 -13.49
C ASP A 26 3.78 -1.75 -14.95
N SER A 27 3.08 -2.66 -15.62
CA SER A 27 3.18 -2.83 -17.07
C SER A 27 2.43 -1.73 -17.83
N PRO A 28 2.77 -1.47 -19.11
CA PRO A 28 2.01 -0.55 -19.96
C PRO A 28 0.51 -0.86 -19.95
N GLY A 29 -0.32 0.14 -19.67
CA GLY A 29 -1.79 0.01 -19.61
C GLY A 29 -2.36 -0.45 -18.27
N CYS A 30 -1.53 -0.77 -17.26
CA CYS A 30 -2.03 -1.10 -15.92
C CYS A 30 -2.40 0.12 -15.09
N CYS A 31 -1.58 1.17 -15.13
CA CYS A 31 -1.82 2.38 -14.36
C CYS A 31 -2.76 3.33 -15.13
N LEU A 32 -3.93 3.61 -14.56
CA LEU A 32 -4.96 4.52 -15.08
C LEU A 32 -5.27 5.63 -14.06
N ALA A 33 -4.27 6.00 -13.26
CA ALA A 33 -4.37 7.00 -12.21
C ALA A 33 -4.70 8.39 -12.80
N GLN A 34 -5.44 9.20 -12.05
CA GLN A 34 -5.70 10.60 -12.41
C GLN A 34 -4.43 11.44 -12.17
N PRO A 35 -4.30 12.63 -12.78
CA PRO A 35 -3.16 13.51 -12.54
C PRO A 35 -2.95 13.84 -11.05
N GLU A 36 -4.04 14.02 -10.30
CA GLU A 36 -4.02 14.28 -8.85
C GLU A 36 -3.54 13.12 -7.99
N ASP A 37 -3.58 11.90 -8.52
CA ASP A 37 -3.12 10.70 -7.82
C ASP A 37 -1.60 10.57 -7.82
N GLY A 38 -0.89 11.31 -8.70
CA GLY A 38 0.57 11.22 -8.77
C GLY A 38 1.12 10.00 -9.48
N GLY A 39 0.27 9.29 -10.22
CA GLY A 39 0.58 7.97 -10.77
C GLY A 39 0.21 6.84 -9.80
N CYS A 40 0.74 5.65 -10.06
CA CYS A 40 0.46 4.45 -9.27
C CYS A 40 1.65 4.09 -8.39
N ILE A 41 1.38 3.51 -7.21
CA ILE A 41 2.39 3.18 -6.20
C ILE A 41 3.47 2.25 -6.78
N MET A 42 3.10 1.28 -7.63
CA MET A 42 4.05 0.33 -8.23
C MET A 42 4.66 0.81 -9.55
N ALA A 43 4.54 2.09 -9.90
CA ALA A 43 5.26 2.63 -11.05
C ALA A 43 6.78 2.48 -10.85
N ALA A 44 7.53 2.19 -11.92
CA ALA A 44 8.98 2.02 -11.87
C ALA A 44 9.75 3.30 -11.50
N ALA A 45 9.09 4.46 -11.61
CA ALA A 45 9.59 5.75 -11.17
C ALA A 45 8.49 6.50 -10.41
N THR A 46 8.88 7.25 -9.39
CA THR A 46 7.97 8.08 -8.60
C THR A 46 7.42 9.23 -9.42
N GLY A 47 6.11 9.50 -9.30
CA GLY A 47 5.45 10.66 -9.91
C GLY A 47 5.38 11.89 -9.00
N ASP A 48 4.86 12.99 -9.56
CA ASP A 48 4.54 14.23 -8.84
C ASP A 48 3.06 14.62 -9.12
N PRO A 49 2.19 14.76 -8.10
CA PRO A 49 2.44 14.54 -6.68
C PRO A 49 2.85 13.09 -6.35
N PHE A 50 3.24 12.79 -5.11
CA PHE A 50 3.57 11.40 -4.74
C PHE A 50 2.37 10.45 -4.91
N PRO A 51 2.58 9.23 -5.44
CA PRO A 51 1.51 8.31 -5.78
C PRO A 51 0.73 7.83 -4.56
N ARG A 52 -0.59 7.71 -4.68
CA ARG A 52 -1.49 7.30 -3.57
C ARG A 52 -2.34 6.07 -3.86
N VAL A 53 -2.30 5.55 -5.08
CA VAL A 53 -3.20 4.49 -5.53
C VAL A 53 -2.46 3.28 -6.07
N PHE A 54 -2.97 2.09 -5.77
CA PHE A 54 -2.63 0.86 -6.48
C PHE A 54 -3.62 0.64 -7.63
N ASN A 55 -3.16 0.07 -8.74
CA ASN A 55 -4.02 -0.21 -9.89
C ASN A 55 -4.58 -1.64 -9.88
N SER A 56 -5.43 -1.93 -10.87
CA SER A 56 -6.10 -3.24 -10.98
C SER A 56 -5.16 -4.42 -11.24
N CYS A 57 -3.98 -4.19 -11.84
CA CYS A 57 -2.97 -5.23 -12.02
C CYS A 57 -2.34 -5.60 -10.68
N ASN A 58 -1.94 -4.62 -9.87
CA ASN A 58 -1.36 -4.88 -8.54
C ASN A 58 -2.36 -5.59 -7.62
N GLN A 59 -3.65 -5.23 -7.67
CA GLN A 59 -4.71 -5.92 -6.92
C GLN A 59 -4.84 -7.39 -7.31
N LYS A 60 -4.71 -7.72 -8.61
CA LYS A 60 -4.73 -9.11 -9.09
C LYS A 60 -3.51 -9.88 -8.60
N GLU A 61 -2.33 -9.25 -8.58
CA GLU A 61 -1.09 -9.85 -8.05
C GLU A 61 -1.19 -10.11 -6.56
N LEU A 62 -1.65 -9.14 -5.76
CA LEU A 62 -1.91 -9.34 -4.33
C LEU A 62 -2.87 -10.50 -4.07
N LYS A 63 -3.97 -10.56 -4.82
CA LYS A 63 -4.93 -11.66 -4.71
C LYS A 63 -4.28 -13.00 -5.01
N ARG A 64 -3.44 -13.09 -6.04
CA ARG A 64 -2.69 -14.31 -6.39
C ARG A 64 -1.71 -14.69 -5.27
N TYR A 65 -0.96 -13.73 -4.74
CA TYR A 65 -0.02 -13.95 -3.63
C TYR A 65 -0.74 -14.54 -2.40
N LEU A 66 -1.81 -13.90 -1.94
CA LEU A 66 -2.59 -14.38 -0.80
C LEU A 66 -3.24 -15.75 -1.07
N SER A 67 -3.77 -15.97 -2.29
CA SER A 67 -4.40 -17.24 -2.67
C SER A 67 -3.40 -18.40 -2.78
N SER A 68 -2.13 -18.12 -3.04
CA SER A 68 -1.06 -19.13 -3.06
C SER A 68 -0.63 -19.60 -1.66
N GLY A 69 -1.18 -18.99 -0.60
CA GLY A 69 -0.76 -19.21 0.78
C GLY A 69 0.36 -18.29 1.24
N GLY A 70 0.71 -17.26 0.45
CA GLY A 70 1.54 -16.14 0.90
C GLY A 70 0.83 -15.32 1.98
N GLY A 71 1.60 -14.73 2.89
CA GLY A 71 1.05 -13.84 3.92
C GLY A 71 0.14 -14.50 4.95
N LYS A 72 0.20 -15.83 5.17
CA LYS A 72 -0.61 -16.55 6.18
C LYS A 72 -0.55 -15.92 7.58
N CYS A 73 0.57 -15.31 7.95
CA CYS A 73 0.74 -14.59 9.22
C CYS A 73 -0.07 -13.30 9.34
N LEU A 74 -0.75 -12.86 8.28
CA LEU A 74 -1.55 -11.63 8.21
C LEU A 74 -3.06 -11.90 8.30
N PHE A 75 -3.48 -13.16 8.47
CA PHE A 75 -4.89 -13.56 8.47
C PHE A 75 -5.54 -13.45 9.85
N ASN A 76 -4.81 -12.97 10.85
CA ASN A 76 -5.35 -12.62 12.16
C ASN A 76 -5.38 -11.09 12.33
N PRO A 77 -6.42 -10.55 13.00
CA PRO A 77 -6.40 -9.16 13.40
C PRO A 77 -5.26 -8.89 14.41
N PRO A 78 -4.68 -7.68 14.42
CA PRO A 78 -3.68 -7.30 15.42
C PRO A 78 -4.34 -7.02 16.78
N ASN A 79 -3.53 -7.01 17.84
CA ASN A 79 -3.96 -6.52 19.15
C ASN A 79 -3.92 -4.99 19.17
N THR A 80 -5.09 -4.36 19.14
CA THR A 80 -5.23 -2.90 19.02
C THR A 80 -4.71 -2.12 20.23
N ARG A 81 -4.61 -2.74 21.41
CA ARG A 81 -4.07 -2.09 22.63
C ARG A 81 -2.56 -1.81 22.58
N VAL A 82 -1.84 -2.47 21.67
CA VAL A 82 -0.38 -2.33 21.54
C VAL A 82 0.04 -1.80 20.17
N MET A 83 -0.91 -1.32 19.36
CA MET A 83 -0.60 -0.72 18.06
C MET A 83 0.09 0.64 18.24
N TYR A 84 1.11 0.87 17.41
CA TYR A 84 1.78 2.16 17.35
C TYR A 84 0.90 3.19 16.62
N GLY A 85 0.87 4.43 17.12
CA GLY A 85 0.11 5.53 16.50
C GLY A 85 -1.15 5.97 17.25
N GLY A 86 -1.55 5.22 18.29
CA GLY A 86 -2.72 5.50 19.12
C GLY A 86 -4.05 5.27 18.40
N GLN A 87 -5.16 5.38 19.15
CA GLN A 87 -6.52 5.18 18.65
C GLN A 87 -6.91 6.26 17.63
N ARG A 88 -7.51 5.87 16.50
CA ARG A 88 -7.93 6.79 15.43
C ARG A 88 -9.20 6.33 14.71
N CYS A 89 -10.30 7.04 14.97
CA CYS A 89 -11.56 6.86 14.25
C CYS A 89 -11.39 6.95 12.72
N GLY A 90 -11.85 5.90 12.03
CA GLY A 90 -11.84 5.79 10.57
C GLY A 90 -10.60 5.15 9.95
N ASN A 91 -9.68 4.58 10.76
CA ASN A 91 -8.45 3.92 10.27
C ASN A 91 -8.65 2.45 9.83
N GLY A 92 -9.83 1.87 10.05
CA GLY A 92 -10.17 0.49 9.68
C GLY A 92 -9.85 -0.58 10.72
N TYR A 93 -9.37 -0.21 11.92
CA TYR A 93 -9.23 -1.10 13.08
C TYR A 93 -10.34 -0.81 14.08
N LEU A 94 -10.88 -1.84 14.74
CA LEU A 94 -11.83 -1.66 15.84
C LEU A 94 -11.04 -1.51 17.16
N GLU A 95 -10.94 -0.30 17.65
CA GLU A 95 -10.17 0.04 18.83
C GLU A 95 -11.07 0.26 20.06
N GLU A 96 -10.49 0.29 21.25
CA GLU A 96 -11.27 0.48 22.48
C GLU A 96 -11.92 1.87 22.49
N GLY A 97 -13.25 1.93 22.63
CA GLY A 97 -14.01 3.18 22.66
C GLY A 97 -14.67 3.59 21.34
N GLU A 98 -14.51 2.79 20.28
CA GLU A 98 -15.20 2.94 18.99
C GLU A 98 -16.46 2.06 18.86
#